data_AF-A0A6B0XVB3-F1
#
_entry.id   AF-A0A6B0XVB3-F1
#
_cell.length_a   1.000
_cell.length_b   1.000
_cell.length_c   1.000
_cell.angle_alpha   90.00
_cell.angle_beta   90.00
_cell.angle_gamma   90.00
#
_symmetry.space_group_name_H-M   'P 1'
#
loop_
_entity.id
_entity.type
_entity.pdbx_description
1 polymer ?
#
loop_
_entity_poly.entity_id
_entity_poly.type
_entity_poly.pdbx_seq_one_letter_code
_entity_poly.pdbx_strand_id
1 'polypeptide(L)'
;MTSTRDGSRLTGAAAGRSAAAILMAGGIAACEPGSTETAAAAPPSDLSALSDRFWDAYLSWNPLQATYLGEHRLSDRVRDISPSGRNNRRREVRALSDALAAIDLASLPAGNRLTYLALDHQLSAEVAEQTCDLEVWVVDHREGFQLDFLNIVGAQPLETPVDGERMIRRWNAFADYIDDYISNLRT
;
A
#
# COMPACT_ATOMS: atom_id res chain seq x y z
N MET A 1 13.39 -42.79 -40.78
CA MET A 1 12.20 -41.93 -40.57
C MET A 1 12.65 -40.48 -40.67
N THR A 2 12.64 -39.95 -41.90
CA THR A 2 12.94 -38.55 -42.23
C THR A 2 11.61 -37.84 -42.44
N SER A 3 11.32 -36.79 -41.66
CA SER A 3 10.20 -35.89 -41.94
C SER A 3 10.70 -34.45 -41.83
N THR A 4 11.02 -33.91 -43.00
CA THR A 4 11.14 -32.48 -43.28
C THR A 4 9.74 -31.88 -43.31
N ARG A 5 9.53 -30.77 -42.59
CA ARG A 5 8.35 -29.91 -42.76
C ARG A 5 8.78 -28.62 -43.46
N ASP A 6 8.13 -28.39 -44.59
CA ASP A 6 8.19 -27.20 -45.43
C ASP A 6 6.77 -26.61 -45.53
N GLY A 7 6.71 -25.30 -45.76
CA GLY A 7 5.54 -24.53 -46.17
C GLY A 7 4.52 -24.24 -45.07
N SER A 8 3.89 -23.08 -44.96
CA SER A 8 3.84 -21.93 -45.87
C SER A 8 3.13 -20.79 -45.12
N ARG A 9 3.51 -19.56 -45.45
CA ARG A 9 2.92 -18.32 -44.96
C ARG A 9 1.53 -18.16 -45.58
N LEU A 10 0.52 -17.87 -44.77
CA LEU A 10 -0.78 -17.38 -45.24
C LEU A 10 -0.91 -15.90 -44.94
N THR A 11 -0.72 -15.11 -45.99
CA THR A 11 -1.17 -13.73 -46.13
C THR A 11 -2.70 -13.71 -46.25
N GLY A 12 -3.38 -12.89 -45.45
CA GLY A 12 -4.81 -12.61 -45.57
C GLY A 12 -5.05 -11.11 -45.54
N ALA A 13 -5.25 -10.52 -46.71
CA ALA A 13 -5.76 -9.16 -46.89
C ALA A 13 -7.29 -9.21 -46.98
N ALA A 14 -7.98 -8.25 -46.34
CA ALA A 14 -9.33 -7.84 -46.74
C ALA A 14 -9.61 -6.43 -46.21
N ALA A 15 -9.33 -5.44 -47.07
CA ALA A 15 -9.87 -4.09 -46.95
C ALA A 15 -11.24 -4.05 -47.63
N GLY A 16 -12.23 -3.48 -46.96
CA GLY A 16 -13.57 -3.26 -47.53
C GLY A 16 -14.33 -2.26 -46.67
N ARG A 17 -14.12 -0.96 -46.93
CA ARG A 17 -14.91 0.14 -46.34
C ARG A 17 -16.06 0.45 -47.30
N SER A 18 -17.30 0.27 -46.86
CA SER A 18 -18.47 0.83 -47.51
C SER A 18 -19.20 1.75 -46.55
N ALA A 19 -19.31 3.01 -46.98
CA ALA A 19 -20.07 4.06 -46.32
C ALA A 19 -21.57 3.88 -46.63
N ALA A 20 -22.41 4.08 -45.62
CA ALA A 20 -23.83 4.36 -45.80
C ALA A 20 -24.25 5.36 -44.71
N ALA A 21 -24.46 6.60 -45.13
CA ALA A 21 -25.05 7.66 -44.32
C ALA A 21 -26.56 7.44 -44.24
N ILE A 22 -27.11 7.32 -43.04
CA ILE A 22 -28.55 7.37 -42.78
C ILE A 22 -28.80 8.57 -41.86
N LEU A 23 -29.43 9.59 -42.43
CA LEU A 23 -30.04 10.70 -41.73
C LEU A 23 -31.30 10.20 -41.01
N MET A 24 -31.27 10.17 -39.68
CA MET A 24 -32.46 10.02 -38.83
C MET A 24 -32.48 11.18 -37.84
N ALA A 25 -33.40 12.11 -38.07
CA ALA A 25 -33.74 13.17 -37.13
C ALA A 25 -34.52 12.56 -35.96
N GLY A 26 -33.85 12.43 -34.82
CA GLY A 26 -34.47 12.04 -33.54
C GLY A 26 -34.07 13.08 -32.48
N GLY A 27 -35.06 13.78 -31.93
CA GLY A 27 -34.88 14.73 -30.85
C GLY A 27 -34.39 14.01 -29.59
N ILE A 28 -33.12 14.18 -29.28
CA ILE A 28 -32.51 13.76 -28.01
C ILE A 28 -32.76 14.90 -27.03
N ALA A 29 -33.63 14.66 -26.06
CA ALA A 29 -33.73 15.50 -24.86
C ALA A 29 -32.33 15.54 -24.22
N ALA A 30 -31.76 16.75 -24.14
CA ALA A 30 -30.45 16.98 -23.57
C ALA A 30 -30.44 16.50 -22.12
N CYS A 31 -29.78 15.39 -21.86
CA CYS A 31 -29.27 15.07 -20.55
C CYS A 31 -28.11 16.04 -20.33
N GLU A 32 -28.32 17.10 -19.55
CA GLU A 32 -27.21 17.93 -19.10
C GLU A 32 -26.24 17.03 -18.33
N PRO A 33 -24.99 16.88 -18.79
CA PRO A 33 -23.98 16.24 -17.96
C PRO A 33 -23.83 17.13 -16.74
N GLY A 34 -24.36 16.67 -15.60
CA GLY A 34 -24.05 17.24 -14.31
C GLY A 34 -22.55 17.38 -14.23
N SER A 35 -22.08 18.62 -14.17
CA SER A 35 -20.68 18.95 -14.03
C SER A 35 -20.14 18.17 -12.83
N THR A 36 -19.40 17.10 -13.10
CA THR A 36 -18.38 16.61 -12.18
C THR A 36 -17.35 17.71 -12.10
N GLU A 37 -17.64 18.68 -11.23
CA GLU A 37 -16.63 19.55 -10.68
C GLU A 37 -15.62 18.60 -10.05
N THR A 38 -14.54 18.34 -10.79
CA THR A 38 -13.33 17.77 -10.22
C THR A 38 -12.92 18.80 -9.20
N ALA A 39 -13.30 18.55 -7.94
CA ALA A 39 -12.95 19.39 -6.82
C ALA A 39 -11.43 19.54 -6.88
N ALA A 40 -10.98 20.71 -7.32
CA ALA A 40 -9.58 21.08 -7.24
C ALA A 40 -9.16 20.81 -5.80
N ALA A 41 -8.08 20.04 -5.63
CA ALA A 41 -7.63 19.61 -4.31
C ALA A 41 -7.56 20.83 -3.39
N ALA A 42 -8.50 20.91 -2.43
CA ALA A 42 -8.47 21.94 -1.42
C ALA A 42 -7.11 21.84 -0.71
N PRO A 43 -6.52 22.96 -0.29
CA PRO A 43 -5.28 22.92 0.49
C PRO A 43 -5.46 21.96 1.67
N PRO A 44 -4.44 21.16 2.03
CA PRO A 44 -4.58 20.12 3.04
C PRO A 44 -5.03 20.77 4.34
N SER A 45 -6.22 20.40 4.82
CA SER A 45 -6.63 20.71 6.18
C SER A 45 -5.65 20.08 7.18
N ASP A 46 -5.58 20.60 8.39
CA ASP A 46 -4.76 20.01 9.46
C ASP A 46 -5.03 18.50 9.61
N LEU A 47 -6.28 18.08 9.40
CA LEU A 47 -6.67 16.66 9.38
C LEU A 47 -6.08 15.90 8.19
N SER A 48 -6.13 16.45 6.97
CA SER A 48 -5.55 15.80 5.78
C SER A 48 -4.04 15.61 5.93
N ALA A 49 -3.34 16.66 6.36
CA ALA A 49 -1.90 16.58 6.61
C ALA A 49 -1.57 15.56 7.71
N LEU A 50 -2.42 15.46 8.74
CA LEU A 50 -2.26 14.45 9.79
C LEU A 50 -2.52 13.02 9.29
N SER A 51 -3.53 12.82 8.43
CA SER A 51 -3.79 11.54 7.76
C SER A 51 -2.60 11.10 6.91
N ASP A 52 -2.01 12.00 6.13
CA ASP A 52 -0.82 11.71 5.31
C ASP A 52 0.38 11.34 6.19
N ARG A 53 0.59 12.07 7.28
CA ARG A 53 1.65 11.75 8.26
C ARG A 53 1.44 10.39 8.92
N PHE A 54 0.21 10.05 9.28
CA PHE A 54 -0.10 8.71 9.80
C PHE A 54 0.20 7.65 8.76
N TRP A 55 -0.20 7.87 7.51
CA TRP A 55 0.03 6.91 6.42
C TRP A 55 1.51 6.67 6.17
N ASP A 56 2.31 7.73 6.06
CA ASP A 56 3.76 7.62 5.91
C ASP A 56 4.41 6.90 7.11
N ALA A 57 3.96 7.22 8.34
CA ALA A 57 4.46 6.57 9.55
C ALA A 57 4.10 5.06 9.56
N TYR A 58 2.85 4.72 9.25
CA TYR A 58 2.38 3.34 9.14
C TYR A 58 3.22 2.55 8.13
N LEU A 59 3.46 3.09 6.93
CA LEU A 59 4.30 2.41 5.93
C LEU A 59 5.75 2.24 6.42
N SER A 60 6.28 3.21 7.16
CA SER A 60 7.63 3.13 7.72
C SER A 60 7.78 2.00 8.76
N TRP A 61 6.75 1.76 9.59
CA TRP A 61 6.70 0.65 10.53
C TRP A 61 6.37 -0.68 9.84
N ASN A 62 5.85 -0.63 8.62
CA ASN A 62 5.40 -1.79 7.84
C ASN A 62 6.05 -1.86 6.44
N PRO A 63 7.38 -1.95 6.29
CA PRO A 63 8.03 -1.92 4.97
C PRO A 63 7.61 -3.03 4.01
N LEU A 64 7.27 -4.22 4.53
CA LEU A 64 6.75 -5.33 3.73
C LEU A 64 5.35 -5.02 3.21
N GLN A 65 4.47 -4.49 4.07
CA GLN A 65 3.13 -4.04 3.65
C GLN A 65 3.22 -2.94 2.59
N ALA A 66 4.17 -2.00 2.73
CA ALA A 66 4.41 -0.98 1.72
C ALA A 66 4.71 -1.62 0.35
N THR A 67 5.55 -2.65 0.33
CA THR A 67 5.85 -3.40 -0.90
C THR A 67 4.59 -4.06 -1.50
N TYR A 68 3.77 -4.73 -0.68
CA TYR A 68 2.52 -5.33 -1.13
C TYR A 68 1.49 -4.32 -1.65
N LEU A 69 1.55 -3.07 -1.18
CA LEU A 69 0.70 -1.97 -1.64
C LEU A 69 1.25 -1.26 -2.89
N GLY A 70 2.37 -1.72 -3.46
CA GLY A 70 3.02 -1.07 -4.60
C GLY A 70 3.87 0.15 -4.25
N GLU A 71 4.10 0.41 -2.95
CA GLU A 71 4.99 1.45 -2.47
C GLU A 71 6.41 0.88 -2.30
N HIS A 72 7.28 1.19 -3.26
CA HIS A 72 8.60 0.59 -3.36
C HIS A 72 9.74 1.44 -2.78
N ARG A 73 9.43 2.62 -2.20
CA ARG A 73 10.44 3.46 -1.50
C ARG A 73 11.11 2.74 -0.33
N LEU A 74 10.44 1.73 0.26
CA LEU A 74 10.90 0.99 1.44
C LEU A 74 11.31 -0.47 1.11
N SER A 75 11.47 -0.81 -0.17
CA SER A 75 11.80 -2.16 -0.65
C SER A 75 13.15 -2.71 -0.18
N ASP A 76 13.99 -1.89 0.46
CA ASP A 76 15.28 -2.30 1.04
C ASP A 76 15.27 -2.45 2.56
N ARG A 77 14.10 -2.35 3.19
CA ARG A 77 13.95 -2.43 4.65
C ARG A 77 13.12 -3.62 5.09
N VAL A 78 13.39 -4.07 6.31
CA VAL A 78 12.53 -4.93 7.13
C VAL A 78 12.02 -4.10 8.32
N ARG A 79 10.98 -4.57 9.01
CA ARG A 79 10.48 -3.89 10.21
C ARG A 79 11.54 -3.94 11.32
N ASP A 80 11.71 -2.85 12.08
CA ASP A 80 12.48 -2.87 13.33
C ASP A 80 11.58 -3.40 14.46
N ILE A 81 11.75 -4.68 14.79
CA ILE A 81 11.01 -5.36 15.87
C ILE A 81 11.77 -5.38 17.19
N SER A 82 12.91 -4.67 17.29
CA SER A 82 13.65 -4.55 18.54
C SER A 82 12.84 -3.76 19.59
N PRO A 83 13.17 -3.86 20.89
CA PRO A 83 12.53 -3.03 21.91
C PRO A 83 12.62 -1.52 21.62
N SER A 84 13.71 -1.09 20.98
CA SER A 84 13.88 0.32 20.56
C SER A 84 12.91 0.67 19.44
N GLY A 85 12.83 -0.14 18.38
CA GLY A 85 11.89 0.03 17.28
C GLY A 85 10.44 0.10 17.74
N ARG A 86 10.03 -0.86 18.60
CA ARG A 86 8.69 -0.86 19.21
C ARG A 86 8.44 0.43 20.00
N ASN A 87 9.39 0.84 20.85
CA ASN A 87 9.30 2.10 21.58
C ASN A 87 9.21 3.34 20.67
N ASN A 88 9.87 3.35 19.52
CA ASN A 88 9.79 4.44 18.55
C ASN A 88 8.38 4.51 17.95
N ARG A 89 7.82 3.39 17.47
CA ARG A 89 6.41 3.29 17.01
C ARG A 89 5.45 3.79 18.08
N ARG A 90 5.61 3.37 19.34
CA ARG A 90 4.75 3.85 20.46
C ARG A 90 4.75 5.37 20.60
N ARG A 91 5.93 6.00 20.51
CA ARG A 91 6.07 7.45 20.65
C ARG A 91 5.44 8.19 19.47
N GLU A 92 5.63 7.68 18.26
CA GLU A 92 5.05 8.29 17.06
C GLU A 92 3.52 8.16 17.03
N VAL A 93 2.97 6.98 17.36
CA VAL A 93 1.51 6.77 17.49
C VAL A 93 0.94 7.75 18.51
N ARG A 94 1.55 7.88 19.70
CA ARG A 94 1.11 8.85 20.72
C ARG A 94 1.13 10.28 20.20
N ALA A 95 2.20 10.70 19.53
CA ALA A 95 2.30 12.04 18.97
C ALA A 95 1.23 12.32 17.90
N LEU A 96 0.84 11.30 17.11
CA LEU A 96 -0.24 11.40 16.13
C LEU A 96 -1.62 11.47 16.82
N SER A 97 -1.85 10.68 17.87
CA SER A 97 -3.07 10.74 18.69
C SER A 97 -3.24 12.10 19.35
N ASP A 98 -2.18 12.65 19.95
CA ASP A 98 -2.20 13.97 20.59
C ASP A 98 -2.51 15.07 19.56
N ALA A 99 -1.94 14.98 18.36
CA ALA A 99 -2.22 15.91 17.28
C ALA A 99 -3.67 15.80 16.76
N LEU A 100 -4.23 14.59 16.69
CA LEU A 100 -5.63 14.37 16.30
C LEU A 100 -6.59 14.93 17.34
N ALA A 101 -6.31 14.71 18.62
CA ALA A 101 -7.14 15.18 19.73
C ALA A 101 -7.21 16.72 19.82
N ALA A 102 -6.23 17.43 19.26
CA ALA A 102 -6.23 18.89 19.17
C ALA A 102 -7.20 19.45 18.11
N ILE A 103 -7.68 18.62 17.17
CA ILE A 103 -8.61 19.03 16.12
C ILE A 103 -10.05 19.00 16.68
N ASP A 104 -10.76 20.13 16.63
CA ASP A 104 -12.16 20.20 17.05
C ASP A 104 -13.09 19.49 16.05
N LEU A 105 -13.50 18.27 16.41
CA LEU A 105 -14.41 17.43 15.63
C LEU A 105 -15.74 18.15 15.29
N ALA A 106 -16.28 18.98 16.19
CA ALA A 106 -17.56 19.64 15.96
C ALA A 106 -17.46 20.68 14.83
N SER A 107 -16.30 21.31 14.67
CA SER A 107 -16.01 22.29 13.61
C SER A 107 -15.82 21.67 12.22
N LEU A 108 -15.56 20.36 12.13
CA LEU A 108 -15.26 19.70 10.86
C LEU A 108 -16.51 19.54 9.97
N PRO A 109 -16.38 19.68 8.64
CA PRO A 109 -17.39 19.24 7.68
C PRO A 109 -17.67 17.73 7.79
N ALA A 110 -18.85 17.29 7.35
CA ALA A 110 -19.28 15.89 7.51
C ALA A 110 -18.29 14.84 6.96
N GLY A 111 -17.70 15.07 5.78
CA GLY A 111 -16.69 14.17 5.21
C GLY A 111 -15.43 14.08 6.09
N ASN A 112 -14.96 15.21 6.60
CA ASN A 112 -13.80 15.27 7.49
C ASN A 112 -14.09 14.65 8.86
N ARG A 113 -15.34 14.70 9.36
CA ARG A 113 -15.73 14.00 10.59
C ARG A 113 -15.57 12.49 10.44
N LEU A 114 -15.94 11.92 9.30
CA LEU A 114 -15.74 10.50 9.04
C LEU A 114 -14.25 10.15 8.99
N THR A 115 -13.44 10.95 8.27
CA THR A 115 -11.98 10.76 8.21
C THR A 115 -11.35 10.86 9.60
N TYR A 116 -11.77 11.82 10.42
CA TYR A 116 -11.32 11.96 11.81
C TYR A 116 -11.61 10.69 12.60
N LEU A 117 -12.86 10.21 12.59
CA LEU A 117 -13.26 9.03 13.34
C LEU A 117 -12.54 7.77 12.87
N ALA A 118 -12.30 7.65 11.56
CA ALA A 118 -11.52 6.55 11.00
C ALA A 118 -10.06 6.60 11.49
N LEU A 119 -9.43 7.78 11.46
CA LEU A 119 -8.06 7.94 11.93
C LEU A 119 -7.93 7.72 13.44
N ASP A 120 -8.90 8.20 14.23
CA ASP A 120 -8.98 7.95 15.67
C ASP A 120 -9.08 6.46 15.98
N HIS A 121 -9.91 5.73 15.23
CA HIS A 121 -10.01 4.28 15.34
C HIS A 121 -8.69 3.58 14.98
N GLN A 122 -8.03 3.98 13.89
CA GLN A 122 -6.73 3.39 13.50
C GLN A 122 -5.67 3.61 14.58
N LEU A 123 -5.53 4.83 15.09
CA LEU A 123 -4.57 5.15 16.15
C LEU A 123 -4.92 4.44 17.47
N SER A 124 -6.19 4.31 17.80
CA SER A 124 -6.64 3.57 18.98
C SER A 124 -6.31 2.07 18.86
N ALA A 125 -6.48 1.49 17.67
CA ALA A 125 -6.09 0.10 17.39
C ALA A 125 -4.58 -0.10 17.52
N GLU A 126 -3.77 0.83 16.98
CA GLU A 126 -2.32 0.85 17.12
C GLU A 126 -1.87 0.90 18.59
N VAL A 127 -2.53 1.71 19.42
CA VAL A 127 -2.27 1.76 20.88
C VAL A 127 -2.68 0.45 21.56
N ALA A 128 -3.83 -0.11 21.20
CA ALA A 128 -4.32 -1.35 21.78
C ALA A 128 -3.40 -2.55 21.46
N GLU A 129 -2.94 -2.67 20.21
CA GLU A 129 -2.00 -3.72 19.77
C GLU A 129 -0.72 -3.74 20.61
N GLN A 130 -0.21 -2.55 20.98
CA GLN A 130 1.01 -2.40 21.78
C GLN A 130 0.89 -2.96 23.21
N THR A 131 -0.31 -3.29 23.67
CA THR A 131 -0.57 -3.92 24.98
C THR A 131 -0.67 -5.44 24.91
N CYS A 132 -0.76 -6.01 23.70
CA CYS A 132 -0.92 -7.44 23.50
C CYS A 132 0.39 -8.23 23.54
N ASP A 133 1.55 -7.54 23.54
CA ASP A 133 2.90 -8.12 23.47
C ASP A 133 3.01 -9.20 22.37
N LEU A 134 2.46 -8.89 21.18
CA LEU A 134 2.36 -9.86 20.09
C LEU A 134 3.71 -10.43 19.67
N GLU A 135 4.82 -9.74 19.91
CA GLU A 135 6.19 -10.18 19.60
C GLU A 135 6.58 -11.53 20.22
N VAL A 136 5.89 -12.00 21.26
CA VAL A 136 6.14 -13.31 21.88
C VAL A 136 5.24 -14.42 21.30
N TRP A 137 4.33 -14.09 20.37
CA TRP A 137 3.34 -14.97 19.73
C TRP A 137 3.33 -14.86 18.19
N VAL A 138 4.50 -14.71 17.56
CA VAL A 138 4.65 -14.33 16.14
C VAL A 138 4.92 -15.48 15.17
N VAL A 139 5.02 -16.73 15.64
CA VAL A 139 5.30 -17.88 14.79
C VAL A 139 4.06 -18.76 14.68
N ASP A 140 3.44 -18.73 13.51
CA ASP A 140 2.33 -19.61 13.16
C ASP A 140 2.40 -20.09 11.69
N HIS A 141 1.39 -20.85 11.26
CA HIS A 141 1.36 -21.49 9.94
C HIS A 141 0.74 -20.60 8.84
N ARG A 142 0.20 -19.44 9.21
CA ARG A 142 -0.56 -18.53 8.37
C ARG A 142 0.20 -17.21 8.15
N GLU A 143 0.90 -16.71 9.15
CA GLU A 143 1.60 -15.41 9.11
C GLU A 143 3.00 -15.50 9.74
N GLY A 144 3.86 -14.50 9.47
CA GLY A 144 5.18 -14.37 10.08
C GLY A 144 6.35 -14.36 9.08
N PHE A 145 7.56 -14.08 9.60
CA PHE A 145 8.77 -13.87 8.79
C PHE A 145 9.08 -15.04 7.86
N GLN A 146 8.80 -16.26 8.32
CA GLN A 146 8.99 -17.51 7.59
C GLN A 146 8.15 -17.60 6.31
N LEU A 147 7.01 -16.91 6.26
CA LEU A 147 6.15 -16.84 5.07
C LEU A 147 6.40 -15.57 4.26
N ASP A 148 6.55 -14.43 4.93
CA ASP A 148 6.74 -13.13 4.26
C ASP A 148 7.97 -13.15 3.33
N PHE A 149 9.08 -13.70 3.82
CA PHE A 149 10.33 -13.77 3.06
C PHE A 149 10.22 -14.61 1.79
N LEU A 150 9.49 -15.73 1.84
CA LEU A 150 9.35 -16.62 0.69
C LEU A 150 8.44 -16.00 -0.38
N ASN A 151 7.51 -15.13 0.03
CA ASN A 151 6.52 -14.55 -0.85
C ASN A 151 6.89 -13.16 -1.37
N ILE A 152 7.83 -12.44 -0.74
CA ILE A 152 8.15 -11.06 -1.09
C ILE A 152 8.65 -10.90 -2.54
N VAL A 153 9.27 -11.94 -3.10
CA VAL A 153 9.74 -11.95 -4.50
C VAL A 153 8.64 -11.78 -5.53
N GLY A 154 7.39 -12.14 -5.19
CA GLY A 154 6.24 -11.94 -6.07
C GLY A 154 5.69 -10.52 -6.07
N ALA A 155 6.02 -9.72 -5.05
CA ALA A 155 5.49 -8.36 -4.87
C ALA A 155 6.56 -7.28 -5.08
N GLN A 156 7.82 -7.57 -4.80
CA GLN A 156 8.91 -6.61 -4.95
C GLN A 156 9.42 -6.56 -6.40
N PRO A 157 9.55 -5.37 -7.00
CA PRO A 157 10.08 -5.23 -8.36
C PRO A 157 11.50 -5.79 -8.49
N LEU A 158 11.81 -6.27 -9.69
CA LEU A 158 13.14 -6.73 -10.11
C LEU A 158 13.38 -6.37 -11.59
N GLU A 159 13.01 -5.15 -11.99
CA GLU A 159 13.10 -4.67 -13.37
C GLU A 159 14.41 -3.94 -13.67
N THR A 160 14.99 -3.30 -12.65
CA THR A 160 16.20 -2.50 -12.77
C THR A 160 17.33 -2.99 -11.85
N PRO A 161 18.60 -2.63 -12.12
CA PRO A 161 19.69 -2.93 -11.20
C PRO A 161 19.46 -2.38 -9.79
N VAL A 162 18.84 -1.21 -9.66
CA VAL A 162 18.49 -0.59 -8.36
C VAL A 162 17.50 -1.45 -7.58
N ASP A 163 16.55 -2.10 -8.26
CA ASP A 163 15.60 -3.00 -7.61
C ASP A 163 16.29 -4.27 -7.09
N GLY A 164 17.23 -4.81 -7.88
CA GLY A 164 18.09 -5.91 -7.46
C GLY A 164 18.92 -5.55 -6.22
N GLU A 165 19.52 -4.35 -6.18
CA GLU A 165 20.26 -3.87 -5.01
C GLU A 165 19.37 -3.73 -3.77
N ARG A 166 18.15 -3.22 -3.93
CA ARG A 166 17.16 -3.11 -2.83
C ARG A 166 16.79 -4.48 -2.29
N MET A 167 16.56 -5.45 -3.18
CA MET A 167 16.25 -6.83 -2.80
C MET A 167 17.41 -7.47 -2.03
N ILE A 168 18.64 -7.33 -2.51
CA ILE A 168 19.84 -7.83 -1.80
C ILE A 168 19.96 -7.20 -0.41
N ARG A 169 19.74 -5.89 -0.27
CA ARG A 169 19.77 -5.22 1.04
C ARG A 169 18.73 -5.77 2.01
N ARG A 170 17.48 -5.95 1.56
CA ARG A 170 16.42 -6.54 2.37
C ARG A 170 16.76 -7.96 2.81
N TRP A 171 17.30 -8.78 1.91
CA TRP A 171 17.70 -10.15 2.24
C TRP A 171 18.88 -10.22 3.20
N ASN A 172 19.86 -9.33 3.07
CA ASN A 172 20.96 -9.26 4.03
C ASN A 172 20.48 -8.86 5.43
N ALA A 173 19.49 -7.97 5.54
CA ALA A 173 18.88 -7.56 6.82
C ALA A 173 18.05 -8.67 7.48
N PHE A 174 17.73 -9.75 6.75
CA PHE A 174 16.87 -10.81 7.26
C PHE A 174 17.53 -11.68 8.34
N ALA A 175 18.86 -11.82 8.30
CA ALA A 175 19.59 -12.54 9.34
C ALA A 175 19.39 -11.90 10.71
N ASP A 176 19.65 -10.60 10.82
CA ASP A 176 19.43 -9.83 12.04
C ASP A 176 17.94 -9.82 12.45
N TYR A 177 17.03 -9.76 11.47
CA TYR A 177 15.59 -9.81 11.72
C TYR A 177 15.15 -11.14 12.36
N ILE A 178 15.69 -12.27 11.91
CA ILE A 178 15.44 -13.59 12.54
C ILE A 178 16.01 -13.62 13.96
N ASP A 179 17.20 -13.08 14.18
CA ASP A 179 17.81 -13.04 15.50
C ASP A 179 16.97 -12.19 16.48
N ASP A 180 16.41 -11.07 16.03
CA ASP A 180 15.47 -10.27 16.81
C ASP A 180 14.19 -11.05 17.15
N TYR A 181 13.63 -11.83 16.21
CA TYR A 181 12.51 -12.72 16.48
C TYR A 181 12.85 -13.75 17.56
N ILE A 182 13.99 -14.43 17.42
CA ILE A 182 14.46 -15.42 18.39
C ILE A 182 14.64 -14.77 19.77
N SER A 183 15.19 -13.56 19.82
CA SER A 183 15.37 -12.81 21.06
C SER A 183 14.04 -12.48 21.72
N ASN A 184 13.06 -11.97 20.96
CA ASN A 184 11.73 -11.63 21.47
C ASN A 184 10.98 -12.88 21.98
N LEU A 185 11.18 -14.06 21.39
CA LEU A 185 10.52 -15.31 21.81
C LEU A 185 11.13 -15.95 23.07
N ARG A 186 12.31 -15.51 23.52
CA ARG A 186 13.04 -16.09 24.67
C ARG A 186 12.84 -15.33 25.97
N THR A 187 12.19 -14.17 25.94
CA THR A 187 11.88 -13.35 27.12
C THR A 187 10.75 -13.95 27.93
#